data_AF-A0A3M2CT07-F1
#
_entry.id   AF-A0A3M2CT07-F1
#
_cell.length_a   1.000
_cell.length_b   1.000
_cell.length_c   1.000
_cell.angle_alpha   90.00
_cell.angle_beta   90.00
_cell.angle_gamma   90.00
#
_symmetry.space_group_name_H-M   'P 1'
#
loop_
_entity.id
_entity.type
_entity.pdbx_description
1 polymer ?
#
loop_
_entity_poly.entity_id
_entity_poly.type
_entity_poly.pdbx_seq_one_letter_code
_entity_poly.pdbx_strand_id
1 'polypeptide(L)'
;MGLKEELQSKVQAEVTEWEGRLQDYRGKIKELQAKAEQLEGQAKAEYQETLQKLKAQIEAVEAKIQAGKQELEKIAQTTEEALQDLKSGIESAWESIKLGAETAWASLKEAAEQAASKFKSS
;
A
#
# COMPACT_ATOMS: atom_id res chain seq x y z
N MET A 1 24.10 4.68 23.50
CA MET A 1 22.87 4.95 22.73
C MET A 1 21.73 4.90 23.73
N GLY A 2 21.01 6.01 23.89
CA GLY A 2 19.84 6.08 24.77
C GLY A 2 18.63 5.36 24.17
N LEU A 3 17.65 5.00 25.01
CA LEU A 3 16.39 4.37 24.56
C LEU A 3 15.70 5.17 23.45
N LYS A 4 15.73 6.51 23.54
CA LYS A 4 15.21 7.42 22.50
C LYS A 4 15.81 7.19 21.11
N GLU A 5 17.13 7.07 21.01
CA GLU A 5 17.82 6.86 19.73
C GLU A 5 17.45 5.50 19.13
N GLU A 6 17.33 4.47 19.97
CA GLU A 6 16.92 3.15 19.52
C GLU A 6 15.46 3.15 19.02
N LEU A 7 14.56 3.83 19.73
CA LEU A 7 13.15 3.96 19.35
C LEU A 7 13.01 4.71 18.02
N GLN A 8 13.70 5.83 17.87
CA GLN A 8 13.76 6.58 16.61
C GLN A 8 14.25 5.71 15.46
N SER A 9 15.34 4.96 15.67
CA SER A 9 15.89 4.07 14.63
C SER A 9 14.92 2.97 14.23
N LYS A 10 14.13 2.44 15.18
CA LYS A 10 13.10 1.42 14.90
C LYS A 10 11.99 1.99 14.04
N VAL A 11 11.41 3.14 14.41
CA VAL A 11 10.32 3.74 13.63
C VAL A 11 10.80 4.13 12.22
N GLN A 12 12.03 4.62 12.08
CA GLN A 12 12.61 4.93 10.78
C GLN A 12 12.82 3.66 9.91
N ALA A 13 13.20 2.54 10.52
CA ALA A 13 13.33 1.27 9.83
C ALA A 13 11.96 0.73 9.35
N GLU A 14 10.91 0.81 10.17
CA GLU A 14 9.56 0.39 9.79
C GLU A 14 9.01 1.21 8.61
N VAL A 15 9.17 2.53 8.67
CA VAL A 15 8.79 3.43 7.58
C VAL A 15 9.52 3.07 6.27
N THR A 16 10.81 2.76 6.35
CA THR A 16 11.62 2.36 5.19
C THR A 16 11.15 1.02 4.63
N GLU A 17 10.80 0.06 5.49
CA GLU A 17 10.23 -1.22 5.09
C GLU A 17 8.92 -1.02 4.31
N TRP A 18 8.06 -0.10 4.77
CA TRP A 18 6.78 0.16 4.13
C TRP A 18 6.90 0.85 2.78
N GLU A 19 7.87 1.75 2.62
CA GLU A 19 8.22 2.29 1.31
C GLU A 19 8.67 1.18 0.35
N GLY A 20 9.47 0.23 0.82
CA GLY A 20 9.87 -0.93 0.03
C GLY A 20 8.66 -1.76 -0.43
N ARG A 21 7.73 -2.05 0.48
CA ARG A 21 6.48 -2.76 0.14
C ARG A 21 5.60 -1.97 -0.83
N LEU A 22 5.51 -0.66 -0.68
CA LEU A 22 4.82 0.22 -1.61
C LEU A 22 5.40 0.14 -3.03
N GLN A 23 6.73 0.08 -3.14
CA GLN A 23 7.38 -0.09 -4.44
C GLN A 23 7.05 -1.46 -5.06
N ASP A 24 7.02 -2.53 -4.27
CA ASP A 24 6.60 -3.87 -4.73
C ASP A 24 5.15 -3.85 -5.25
N TYR A 25 4.25 -3.22 -4.50
CA TYR A 25 2.86 -3.05 -4.89
C TYR A 25 2.70 -2.24 -6.18
N ARG A 26 3.49 -1.17 -6.36
CA ARG A 26 3.55 -0.42 -7.62
C ARG A 26 4.04 -1.28 -8.79
N GLY A 27 5.02 -2.16 -8.55
CA GLY A 27 5.49 -3.13 -9.53
C GLY A 27 4.35 -4.06 -9.99
N LYS A 28 3.66 -4.68 -9.04
CA LYS A 28 2.51 -5.55 -9.31
C LYS A 28 1.39 -4.84 -10.07
N ILE A 29 1.08 -3.58 -9.73
CA ILE A 29 0.11 -2.78 -10.49
C ILE A 29 0.55 -2.60 -11.95
N LYS A 30 1.83 -2.30 -12.20
CA LYS A 30 2.33 -2.15 -13.58
C LYS A 30 2.17 -3.44 -14.38
N GLU A 31 2.46 -4.60 -13.76
CA GLU A 31 2.26 -5.91 -14.39
C GLU A 31 0.78 -6.17 -14.70
N LEU A 32 -0.11 -5.88 -13.75
CA LEU A 32 -1.56 -6.03 -13.92
C LEU A 32 -2.09 -5.08 -15.00
N GLN A 33 -1.54 -3.87 -15.08
CA GLN A 33 -1.88 -2.89 -16.11
C GLN A 33 -1.46 -3.38 -17.49
N ALA A 34 -0.25 -3.93 -17.63
CA ALA A 34 0.20 -4.54 -18.89
C ALA A 34 -0.71 -5.70 -19.31
N LYS A 35 -1.11 -6.57 -18.36
CA LYS A 35 -2.09 -7.64 -18.64
C LYS A 35 -3.45 -7.08 -19.07
N ALA A 36 -3.91 -6.01 -18.43
CA ALA A 36 -5.18 -5.34 -18.79
C ALA A 36 -5.15 -4.77 -20.21
N GLU A 37 -3.98 -4.30 -20.68
CA GLU A 37 -3.82 -3.82 -22.05
C GLU A 37 -3.95 -4.93 -23.11
N GLN A 38 -3.66 -6.18 -22.74
CA GLN A 38 -3.87 -7.35 -23.60
C GLN A 38 -5.33 -7.83 -23.62
N LEU A 39 -6.19 -7.32 -22.74
CA LEU A 39 -7.62 -7.61 -22.73
C LEU A 39 -8.36 -6.65 -23.67
N GLU A 40 -9.51 -7.10 -24.19
CA GLU A 40 -10.38 -6.32 -25.06
C GLU A 40 -11.84 -6.31 -24.53
N GLY A 41 -12.62 -5.33 -24.98
CA GLY A 41 -14.04 -5.22 -24.63
C GLY A 41 -14.33 -4.97 -23.15
N GLN A 42 -15.40 -5.57 -22.64
CA GLN A 42 -15.91 -5.34 -21.29
C GLN A 42 -14.91 -5.78 -20.20
N ALA A 43 -14.15 -6.85 -20.45
CA ALA A 43 -13.11 -7.32 -19.54
C ALA A 43 -12.00 -6.27 -19.33
N LYS A 44 -11.61 -5.52 -20.36
CA LYS A 44 -10.65 -4.43 -20.24
C LYS A 44 -11.18 -3.29 -19.37
N ALA A 45 -12.44 -2.91 -19.56
CA ALA A 45 -13.07 -1.81 -18.82
C ALA A 45 -13.15 -2.12 -17.31
N GLU A 46 -13.60 -3.32 -16.94
CA GLU A 46 -13.68 -3.75 -15.54
C GLU A 46 -12.29 -3.83 -14.87
N TYR A 47 -11.28 -4.34 -15.60
CA TYR A 47 -9.90 -4.40 -15.11
C TYR A 47 -9.30 -3.01 -14.90
N GLN A 48 -9.55 -2.09 -15.83
CA GLN A 48 -9.06 -0.72 -15.74
C GLN A 48 -9.70 0.05 -14.58
N GLU A 49 -11.01 -0.11 -14.34
CA GLU A 49 -11.68 0.51 -13.19
C GLU A 49 -11.08 0.00 -11.86
N THR A 50 -10.87 -1.31 -11.76
CA THR A 50 -10.29 -1.93 -10.57
C THR A 50 -8.83 -1.49 -10.36
N LEU A 51 -8.05 -1.38 -11.43
CA LEU A 51 -6.69 -0.86 -11.39
C LEU A 51 -6.64 0.60 -10.95
N GLN A 52 -7.58 1.45 -11.37
CA GLN A 52 -7.65 2.84 -10.91
C GLN A 52 -7.95 2.91 -9.41
N LYS A 53 -8.90 2.11 -8.90
CA LYS A 53 -9.20 2.02 -7.47
C LYS A 53 -7.96 1.59 -6.67
N LEU A 54 -7.22 0.60 -7.17
CA LEU A 54 -6.01 0.09 -6.53
C LEU A 54 -4.88 1.14 -6.54
N LYS A 55 -4.69 1.87 -7.65
CA LYS A 55 -3.74 2.99 -7.71
C LYS A 55 -4.08 4.09 -6.72
N ALA A 56 -5.33 4.51 -6.66
CA ALA A 56 -5.78 5.54 -5.73
C ALA A 56 -5.56 5.14 -4.27
N GLN A 57 -5.78 3.86 -3.94
CA GLN A 57 -5.44 3.33 -2.62
C GLN A 57 -3.93 3.41 -2.35
N ILE A 58 -3.08 2.97 -3.27
CA ILE A 58 -1.61 3.06 -3.11
C ILE A 58 -1.14 4.52 -2.94
N GLU A 59 -1.70 5.46 -3.70
CA GLU A 59 -1.35 6.88 -3.58
C GLU A 59 -1.77 7.45 -2.21
N ALA A 60 -2.95 7.07 -1.72
CA ALA A 60 -3.40 7.44 -0.38
C ALA A 60 -2.47 6.86 0.73
N VAL A 61 -1.94 5.66 0.50
CA VAL A 61 -0.97 5.02 1.40
C VAL A 61 0.36 5.78 1.41
N GLU A 62 0.88 6.09 0.23
CA GLU A 62 2.13 6.84 0.10
C GLU A 62 2.01 8.21 0.78
N ALA A 63 0.90 8.92 0.56
CA ALA A 63 0.66 10.21 1.20
C ALA A 63 0.69 10.12 2.74
N LYS A 64 0.09 9.06 3.32
CA LYS A 64 0.11 8.85 4.78
C LYS A 64 1.50 8.51 5.31
N ILE A 65 2.28 7.71 4.59
CA ILE A 65 3.67 7.40 4.98
C ILE A 65 4.54 8.66 4.92
N GLN A 66 4.38 9.49 3.89
CA GLN A 66 5.07 10.76 3.79
C GLN A 66 4.69 11.72 4.93
N ALA A 67 3.40 11.78 5.27
CA ALA A 67 2.94 12.58 6.43
C ALA A 67 3.55 12.07 7.75
N GLY A 68 3.51 10.75 7.99
CA GLY A 68 4.13 10.12 9.17
C GLY A 68 5.63 10.36 9.27
N LYS A 69 6.36 10.39 8.14
CA LYS A 69 7.77 10.78 8.08
C LYS A 69 8.00 12.22 8.51
N GLN A 70 7.19 13.15 8.01
CA GLN A 70 7.31 14.56 8.37
C GLN A 70 7.00 14.79 9.85
N GLU A 71 6.06 14.04 10.43
CA GLU A 71 5.83 14.04 11.86
C GLU A 71 7.03 13.46 12.61
N LEU A 72 7.57 12.30 12.18
CA LEU A 72 8.77 11.71 12.78
C LEU A 72 9.93 12.68 12.88
N GLU A 73 10.21 13.45 11.83
CA GLU A 73 11.28 14.45 11.84
C GLU A 73 11.04 15.56 12.88
N LYS A 74 9.78 15.97 13.07
CA LYS A 74 9.38 16.99 14.05
C LYS A 74 9.45 16.50 15.50
N ILE A 75 8.98 15.29 15.77
CA ILE A 75 8.89 14.74 17.14
C ILE A 75 10.08 13.86 17.55
N ALA A 76 10.99 13.51 16.64
CA ALA A 76 12.28 12.93 17.00
C ALA A 76 13.09 13.84 17.95
N GLN A 77 12.81 15.15 17.96
CA GLN A 77 13.48 16.10 18.85
C GLN A 77 12.86 16.18 20.25
N THR A 78 11.62 15.71 20.48
CA THR A 78 10.87 15.98 21.72
C THR A 78 11.03 14.89 22.79
N THR A 79 10.29 13.78 22.76
CA THR A 79 10.20 12.81 23.88
C THR A 79 9.97 11.36 23.43
N GLU A 80 10.34 10.40 24.28
CA GLU A 80 10.15 8.96 24.04
C GLU A 80 8.67 8.57 23.92
N GLU A 81 7.79 9.14 24.76
CA GLU A 81 6.33 8.94 24.66
C GLU A 81 5.78 9.39 23.31
N ALA A 82 6.19 10.56 22.80
CA ALA A 82 5.76 11.05 21.49
C ALA A 82 6.20 10.11 20.34
N LEU A 83 7.39 9.52 20.47
CA LEU A 83 7.87 8.52 19.50
C LEU A 83 7.09 7.20 19.58
N GLN A 84 6.65 6.78 20.77
CA GLN A 84 5.80 5.60 20.94
C GLN A 84 4.39 5.80 20.40
N ASP A 85 3.78 6.96 20.65
CA ASP A 85 2.49 7.33 20.08
C ASP A 85 2.56 7.38 18.55
N LEU A 86 3.62 7.99 18.02
CA LEU A 86 3.86 8.03 16.59
C LEU A 86 4.03 6.62 16.02
N LYS A 87 4.84 5.77 16.64
CA LYS A 87 5.02 4.37 16.22
C LYS A 87 3.66 3.66 16.12
N SER A 88 2.84 3.78 17.16
CA SER A 88 1.53 3.13 17.22
C SER A 88 0.56 3.68 16.17
N GLY A 89 0.59 4.98 15.93
CA GLY A 89 -0.21 5.64 14.89
C GLY A 89 0.22 5.25 13.47
N ILE A 90 1.53 5.17 13.25
CA ILE A 90 2.19 4.69 12.04
C ILE A 90 1.77 3.22 11.80
N GLU A 91 1.88 2.33 12.80
CA GLU A 91 1.48 0.91 12.71
C GLU A 91 -0.01 0.74 12.40
N SER A 92 -0.88 1.46 13.12
CA SER A 92 -2.33 1.41 12.90
C SER A 92 -2.72 1.91 11.50
N ALA A 93 -2.05 2.97 11.02
CA ALA A 93 -2.22 3.45 9.67
C ALA A 93 -1.81 2.38 8.65
N TRP A 94 -0.66 1.73 8.87
CA TRP A 94 -0.18 0.67 7.99
C TRP A 94 -1.05 -0.59 7.98
N GLU A 95 -1.60 -1.03 9.11
CA GLU A 95 -2.53 -2.16 9.15
C GLU A 95 -3.82 -1.88 8.38
N SER A 96 -4.40 -0.69 8.59
CA SER A 96 -5.60 -0.25 7.85
C SER A 96 -5.36 -0.25 6.34
N ILE A 97 -4.16 0.15 5.96
CA ILE A 97 -3.68 0.20 4.58
C ILE A 97 -3.52 -1.20 3.99
N LYS A 98 -2.86 -2.10 4.73
CA LYS A 98 -2.65 -3.49 4.30
C LYS A 98 -3.98 -4.17 4.05
N LEU A 99 -4.93 -4.04 4.98
CA LEU A 99 -6.29 -4.57 4.84
C LEU A 99 -7.00 -4.03 3.59
N GLY A 100 -6.93 -2.71 3.36
CA GLY A 100 -7.51 -2.08 2.16
C GLY A 100 -6.89 -2.60 0.86
N ALA A 101 -5.57 -2.67 0.79
CA ALA A 101 -4.85 -3.14 -0.38
C ALA A 101 -5.09 -4.64 -0.66
N GLU A 102 -5.05 -5.50 0.37
CA GLU A 102 -5.32 -6.94 0.21
C GLU A 102 -6.76 -7.20 -0.25
N THR A 103 -7.73 -6.43 0.26
CA THR A 103 -9.13 -6.53 -0.17
C THR A 103 -9.28 -6.17 -1.64
N ALA A 104 -8.67 -5.06 -2.09
CA ALA A 104 -8.75 -4.65 -3.49
C ALA A 104 -8.02 -5.64 -4.44
N TRP A 105 -6.89 -6.20 -4.00
CA TRP A 105 -6.19 -7.25 -4.75
C TRP A 105 -6.99 -8.54 -4.87
N ALA A 106 -7.67 -8.96 -3.78
CA ALA A 106 -8.52 -10.13 -3.78
C ALA A 106 -9.67 -9.97 -4.79
N SER A 107 -10.36 -8.82 -4.79
CA SER A 107 -11.42 -8.54 -5.75
C SER A 107 -10.92 -8.52 -7.20
N LEU A 108 -9.71 -7.99 -7.44
CA LEU A 108 -9.11 -8.02 -8.78
C LEU A 108 -8.83 -9.45 -9.26
N LYS A 109 -8.31 -10.29 -8.36
CA LYS A 109 -8.03 -11.70 -8.67
C LYS A 109 -9.32 -12.45 -8.99
N GLU A 110 -10.37 -12.25 -8.19
CA GLU A 110 -11.69 -12.86 -8.45
C GLU A 110 -12.29 -12.41 -9.78
N ALA A 111 -12.24 -11.12 -10.11
CA ALA A 111 -12.72 -10.62 -11.40
C ALA A 111 -11.93 -11.21 -12.58
N ALA A 112 -10.62 -11.34 -12.44
CA ALA A 112 -9.76 -11.96 -13.44
C ALA A 112 -10.10 -13.45 -13.66
N GLU A 113 -10.28 -14.21 -12.57
CA GLU A 113 -10.64 -15.63 -12.63
C GLU A 113 -12.02 -15.85 -13.24
N GLN A 114 -13.00 -14.99 -12.92
CA GLN A 114 -14.33 -15.04 -13.52
C GLN A 114 -14.30 -14.72 -15.03
N ALA A 115 -13.55 -13.71 -15.45
CA ALA A 115 -13.39 -13.38 -16.86
C ALA A 115 -12.70 -14.53 -17.63
N ALA A 116 -11.63 -15.11 -17.06
CA ALA A 116 -10.93 -16.23 -17.65
C ALA A 116 -11.81 -17.51 -17.72
N SER A 117 -12.62 -17.77 -16.70
CA SER A 117 -13.52 -18.93 -16.66
C SER A 117 -14.63 -18.83 -17.71
N LYS A 118 -15.22 -17.63 -17.90
CA LYS A 118 -16.22 -17.39 -18.94
C LYS A 118 -15.67 -17.57 -20.35
N PHE A 119 -14.41 -17.20 -20.59
CA PHE A 119 -13.76 -17.42 -21.87
C PHE A 119 -13.47 -18.91 -22.15
N LYS A 120 -13.22 -19.71 -21.09
CA LYS A 120 -12.90 -21.14 -21.21
C LYS A 120 -14.12 -22.06 -21.33
N SER A 121 -15.29 -21.59 -20.90
CA SER A 121 -16.58 -22.30 -21.01
C SER A 121 -17.42 -21.87 -22.22
N SER A 122 -16.89 -21.00 -23.08
CA SER A 122 -17.56 -20.53 -24.31
C SER A 122 -16.93 -21.09 -25.58
#